data_AF-A0A9W6D4A0-F1
#
_entry.id   AF-A0A9W6D4A0-F1
#
_cell.length_a   1.000
_cell.length_b   1.000
_cell.length_c   1.000
_cell.angle_alpha   90.00
_cell.angle_beta   90.00
_cell.angle_gamma   90.00
#
_symmetry.space_group_name_H-M   'P 1'
#
loop_
_entity.id
_entity.type
_entity.pdbx_description
1 polymer ?
#
loop_
_entity_poly.entity_id
_entity_poly.type
_entity_poly.pdbx_seq_one_letter_code
_entity_poly.pdbx_strand_id
1 'polypeptide(L)'
;MFDLIIFLSLVALGYFVGSQIEKRHYRSINEREMMLLYLPAVTMKHVDDPSRRVQAAELVCGSAVISVDYFKRILAGLRNIFGGTVRSYESLIDRARREAMLRMKEAATGATVIINVRIETSTIGRNAGKGVGCVEAFAYGTAVKLE
;
A
#
# COMPACT_ATOMS: atom_id res chain seq x y z
N MET A 1 -16.89 29.89 -23.38
CA MET A 1 -17.01 28.53 -23.98
C MET A 1 -15.65 27.87 -24.17
N PHE A 2 -14.67 28.58 -24.75
CA PHE A 2 -13.30 28.08 -24.92
C PHE A 2 -12.61 27.69 -23.59
N ASP A 3 -12.72 28.53 -22.55
CA ASP A 3 -12.13 28.24 -21.23
C ASP A 3 -12.72 26.99 -20.56
N LEU A 4 -14.02 26.75 -20.77
CA LEU A 4 -14.71 25.57 -20.24
C LEU A 4 -14.21 24.29 -20.94
N ILE A 5 -13.98 24.36 -22.25
CA ILE A 5 -13.43 23.24 -23.03
C ILE A 5 -12.00 22.94 -22.55
N ILE A 6 -11.15 23.96 -22.38
CA ILE A 6 -9.80 23.79 -21.84
C ILE A 6 -9.85 23.15 -20.45
N PHE A 7 -10.67 23.68 -19.55
CA PHE A 7 -10.82 23.14 -18.20
C PHE A 7 -11.23 21.66 -18.21
N LEU A 8 -12.27 21.30 -18.96
CA LEU A 8 -12.74 19.91 -19.07
C LEU A 8 -11.69 18.99 -19.69
N SER A 9 -10.92 19.48 -20.67
CA SER A 9 -9.84 18.70 -21.29
C SER A 9 -8.71 18.38 -20.30
N LEU A 10 -8.32 19.34 -19.45
CA LEU A 10 -7.30 19.14 -18.42
C LEU A 10 -7.78 18.17 -17.33
N VAL A 11 -9.06 18.25 -16.95
CA VAL A 11 -9.68 17.31 -16.01
C VAL A 11 -9.67 15.89 -16.56
N ALA A 12 -10.08 15.72 -17.82
CA ALA A 12 -10.11 14.43 -18.49
C ALA A 12 -8.70 13.82 -18.62
N LEU A 13 -7.71 14.64 -19.02
CA LEU A 13 -6.31 14.23 -19.12
C LEU A 13 -5.76 13.79 -17.76
N GLY A 14 -5.99 14.58 -16.71
CA GLY A 14 -5.54 14.26 -15.36
C GLY A 14 -6.15 12.97 -14.80
N TYR A 15 -7.45 12.76 -15.03
CA TYR A 15 -8.12 11.51 -14.67
C TYR A 15 -7.53 10.31 -15.42
N PHE A 16 -7.34 10.45 -16.74
CA PHE A 16 -6.79 9.37 -17.56
C PHE A 16 -5.36 9.01 -17.14
N VAL A 17 -4.47 10.00 -17.01
CA VAL A 17 -3.08 9.78 -16.57
C VAL A 17 -3.05 9.17 -15.17
N GLY A 18 -3.84 9.69 -14.22
CA GLY A 18 -3.92 9.15 -12.86
C GLY A 18 -4.38 7.68 -12.84
N SER A 19 -5.41 7.35 -13.63
CA SER A 19 -5.89 5.97 -13.77
C SER A 19 -4.83 5.04 -14.37
N GLN A 20 -4.06 5.51 -15.36
CA GLN A 20 -2.99 4.71 -15.96
C GLN A 20 -1.83 4.47 -14.98
N ILE A 21 -1.42 5.48 -14.22
CA ILE A 21 -0.38 5.35 -13.20
C ILE A 21 -0.81 4.35 -12.12
N GLU A 22 -2.05 4.44 -11.66
CA GLU A 22 -2.61 3.51 -10.67
C GLU A 22 -2.61 2.06 -11.18
N LYS A 23 -3.05 1.83 -12.43
CA LYS A 23 -3.02 0.50 -13.05
C LYS A 23 -1.59 -0.05 -13.16
N ARG A 24 -0.62 0.79 -13.54
CA ARG A 24 0.80 0.41 -13.61
C ARG A 24 1.35 0.04 -12.24
N HIS A 25 1.00 0.81 -11.21
CA HIS A 25 1.40 0.50 -9.84
C HIS A 25 0.85 -0.85 -9.39
N TYR A 26 -0.43 -1.12 -9.63
CA TYR A 26 -1.03 -2.43 -9.35
C TYR A 26 -0.34 -3.58 -10.07
N ARG A 27 0.03 -3.38 -11.34
CA ARG A 27 0.78 -4.37 -12.11
C ARG A 27 2.13 -4.68 -11.45
N SER A 28 2.88 -3.65 -11.06
CA SER A 28 4.16 -3.82 -10.35
C SER A 28 4.01 -4.54 -9.00
N ILE A 29 2.97 -4.20 -8.23
CA ILE A 29 2.65 -4.89 -6.96
C ILE A 29 2.40 -6.37 -7.22
N ASN A 30 1.53 -6.70 -8.17
CA ASN A 30 1.19 -8.09 -8.50
C ASN A 30 2.44 -8.88 -8.94
N GLU A 31 3.29 -8.29 -9.80
CA GLU A 31 4.53 -8.91 -10.26
C GLU A 31 5.47 -9.21 -9.07
N ARG A 32 5.64 -8.26 -8.14
CA ARG A 32 6.47 -8.43 -6.94
C ARG A 32 5.90 -9.42 -5.94
N GLU A 33 4.58 -9.47 -5.76
CA GLU A 33 3.94 -10.47 -4.92
C GLU A 33 4.20 -11.88 -5.43
N MET A 34 4.13 -12.08 -6.76
CA MET A 34 4.46 -13.36 -7.40
C MET A 34 5.93 -13.73 -7.19
N MET A 35 6.85 -12.78 -7.35
CA MET A 35 8.28 -13.01 -7.12
C MET A 35 8.60 -13.38 -5.66
N LEU A 36 7.83 -12.88 -4.70
CA LEU A 36 8.07 -13.09 -3.26
C LEU A 36 7.18 -14.19 -2.65
N LEU A 37 6.50 -15.02 -3.45
CA LEU A 37 5.65 -16.10 -2.94
C LEU A 37 6.41 -17.14 -2.09
N TYR A 38 7.72 -17.32 -2.35
CA TYR A 38 8.57 -18.23 -1.60
C TYR A 38 8.78 -17.81 -0.13
N LEU A 39 8.50 -16.54 0.20
CA LEU A 39 8.70 -15.97 1.54
C LEU A 39 7.36 -15.73 2.22
N PRO A 40 6.83 -16.68 3.01
CA PRO A 40 5.60 -16.48 3.77
C PRO A 40 5.78 -15.39 4.83
N ALA A 41 4.75 -14.54 4.96
CA ALA A 41 4.67 -13.50 5.96
C ALA A 41 3.38 -13.73 6.77
N VAL A 42 3.52 -14.11 8.04
CA VAL A 42 2.41 -14.61 8.87
C VAL A 42 2.26 -13.81 10.15
N THR A 43 1.03 -13.75 10.66
CA THR A 43 0.69 -13.08 11.92
C THR A 43 0.99 -13.93 13.16
N MET A 44 1.31 -15.22 12.97
CA MET A 44 1.66 -16.15 14.04
C MET A 44 2.97 -15.75 14.70
N LYS A 45 3.08 -15.98 16.01
CA LYS A 45 4.28 -15.64 16.80
C LYS A 45 5.38 -16.71 16.77
N HIS A 46 5.05 -17.90 16.28
CA HIS A 46 5.94 -19.07 16.27
C HIS A 46 5.85 -19.76 14.91
N VAL A 47 6.92 -20.46 14.55
CA VAL A 47 6.94 -21.38 13.42
C VAL A 47 6.88 -22.79 13.99
N ASP A 48 5.80 -23.51 13.72
CA ASP A 48 5.62 -24.88 14.20
C ASP A 48 6.37 -25.87 13.29
N ASP A 49 7.71 -25.78 13.33
CA ASP A 49 8.60 -26.72 12.65
C ASP A 49 9.67 -27.22 13.63
N PRO A 50 9.38 -28.30 14.39
CA PRO A 50 10.31 -28.83 15.38
C PRO A 50 11.55 -29.47 14.74
N SER A 51 11.55 -29.68 13.42
CA SER A 51 12.65 -30.33 12.70
C SER A 51 13.75 -29.37 12.30
N ARG A 52 13.47 -28.07 12.22
CA ARG A 52 14.42 -27.04 11.75
C ARG A 52 14.76 -26.06 12.86
N ARG A 53 16.06 -25.84 13.10
CA ARG A 53 16.52 -24.86 14.09
C ARG A 53 16.55 -23.46 13.47
N VAL A 54 16.44 -22.45 14.34
CA VAL A 54 16.60 -21.04 13.94
C VAL A 54 18.09 -20.74 13.78
N GLN A 55 18.52 -20.41 12.55
CA GLN A 55 19.88 -19.96 12.27
C GLN A 55 20.07 -18.47 12.53
N ALA A 56 19.07 -17.66 12.18
CA ALA A 56 19.10 -16.20 12.32
C ALA A 56 17.70 -15.64 12.45
N ALA A 57 17.57 -14.53 13.17
CA ALA A 57 16.33 -13.76 13.30
C ALA A 57 16.63 -12.26 13.32
N GLU A 58 15.88 -11.48 12.55
CA GLU A 58 16.05 -10.04 12.45
C GLU A 58 14.68 -9.33 12.37
N LEU A 59 14.56 -8.16 12.98
CA LEU A 59 13.39 -7.31 12.80
C LEU A 59 13.45 -6.66 11.42
N VAL A 60 12.42 -6.86 10.60
CA VAL A 60 12.29 -6.26 9.28
C VAL A 60 11.08 -5.35 9.22
N CYS A 61 11.18 -4.29 8.42
CA CYS A 61 10.10 -3.34 8.24
C CYS A 61 10.04 -2.79 6.81
N GLY A 62 8.88 -2.24 6.45
CA GLY A 62 8.67 -1.58 5.17
C GLY A 62 7.56 -0.54 5.30
N SER A 63 7.77 0.66 4.75
CA SER A 63 6.77 1.72 4.74
C SER A 63 6.44 2.15 3.31
N ALA A 64 5.19 2.54 3.09
CA ALA A 64 4.75 3.13 1.84
C ALA A 64 3.79 4.29 2.11
N VAL A 65 4.11 5.46 1.55
CA VAL A 65 3.26 6.66 1.61
C VAL A 65 2.66 6.88 0.25
N ILE A 66 1.33 6.84 0.16
CA ILE A 66 0.60 7.05 -1.09
C ILE A 66 -0.22 8.34 -0.97
N SER A 67 0.00 9.26 -1.91
CA SER A 67 -0.71 10.54 -1.97
C SER A 67 -2.07 10.40 -2.67
N VAL A 68 -3.04 11.19 -2.21
CA VAL A 68 -4.37 11.27 -2.83
C VAL A 68 -4.35 12.22 -4.02
N ASP A 69 -4.70 11.70 -5.19
CA ASP A 69 -4.85 12.52 -6.39
C ASP A 69 -5.94 13.59 -6.20
N TYR A 70 -5.69 14.81 -6.70
CA TYR A 70 -6.63 15.94 -6.60
C TYR A 70 -8.04 15.58 -7.08
N PHE A 71 -8.15 14.84 -8.18
CA PHE A 71 -9.43 14.38 -8.74
C PHE A 71 -10.15 13.38 -7.84
N LYS A 72 -9.42 12.45 -7.22
CA LYS A 72 -9.97 11.48 -6.26
C LYS A 72 -10.56 12.17 -5.03
N ARG A 73 -9.96 13.29 -4.61
CA ARG A 73 -10.48 14.13 -3.52
C ARG A 73 -11.79 14.81 -3.89
N ILE A 74 -11.95 15.31 -5.13
CA ILE A 74 -13.21 15.89 -5.62
C ILE A 74 -14.31 14.81 -5.64
N LEU A 75 -14.02 13.64 -6.22
CA LEU A 75 -14.97 12.52 -6.28
C LEU A 75 -15.38 12.03 -4.89
N ALA A 76 -14.43 11.95 -3.95
CA ALA A 76 -14.73 11.63 -2.56
C ALA A 76 -15.63 12.69 -1.90
N GLY A 77 -15.41 13.98 -2.18
CA GLY A 77 -16.26 15.07 -1.71
C GLY A 77 -17.71 14.97 -2.20
N LEU A 78 -17.91 14.59 -3.47
CA LEU A 78 -19.25 14.33 -4.01
C LEU A 78 -19.91 13.11 -3.34
N ARG A 79 -19.14 12.07 -3.04
CA ARG A 79 -19.64 10.86 -2.36
C ARG A 79 -20.13 11.14 -0.94
N ASN A 80 -19.53 12.11 -0.24
CA ASN A 80 -19.98 12.51 1.11
C ASN A 80 -21.44 13.01 1.14
N ILE A 81 -21.99 13.48 0.01
CA ILE A 81 -23.37 13.95 -0.08
C ILE A 81 -24.35 12.76 -0.15
N PHE A 82 -23.96 11.67 -0.82
CA PHE A 82 -24.82 10.52 -1.08
C PHE A 82 -24.54 9.30 -0.19
N GLY A 83 -23.42 9.29 0.54
CA GLY A 83 -22.96 8.18 1.38
C GLY A 83 -22.40 6.99 0.60
N GLY A 84 -21.97 5.94 1.32
CA GLY A 84 -21.42 4.70 0.77
C GLY A 84 -19.88 4.65 0.71
N THR A 85 -19.33 3.57 0.15
CA THR A 85 -17.87 3.38 0.10
C THR A 85 -17.18 4.42 -0.79
N VAL A 86 -15.98 4.82 -0.37
CA VAL A 86 -15.12 5.78 -1.08
C VAL A 86 -14.06 4.98 -1.83
N ARG A 87 -14.43 4.42 -2.98
CA ARG A 87 -13.56 3.56 -3.81
C ARG A 87 -12.18 4.16 -4.08
N SER A 88 -12.12 5.48 -4.23
CA SER A 88 -10.87 6.20 -4.43
C SER A 88 -9.92 6.13 -3.23
N TYR A 89 -10.45 6.07 -2.00
CA TYR A 89 -9.65 5.87 -0.79
C TYR A 89 -9.36 4.40 -0.51
N GLU A 90 -10.25 3.49 -0.91
CA GLU A 90 -10.01 2.04 -0.82
C GLU A 90 -8.76 1.65 -1.61
N SER A 91 -8.66 2.08 -2.88
CA SER A 91 -7.50 1.77 -3.72
C SER A 91 -6.19 2.41 -3.23
N LEU A 92 -6.30 3.51 -2.47
CA LEU A 92 -5.17 4.16 -1.82
C LEU A 92 -4.62 3.33 -0.66
N ILE A 93 -5.50 2.91 0.25
CA ILE A 93 -5.15 2.13 1.42
C ILE A 93 -4.64 0.74 1.00
N ASP A 94 -5.29 0.12 0.01
CA ASP A 94 -4.88 -1.17 -0.52
C ASP A 94 -3.45 -1.15 -1.08
N ARG A 95 -3.15 -0.22 -1.99
CA ARG A 95 -1.80 -0.06 -2.53
C ARG A 95 -0.78 0.25 -1.44
N ALA A 96 -1.10 1.12 -0.48
CA ALA A 96 -0.19 1.43 0.62
C ALA A 96 0.18 0.17 1.42
N ARG A 97 -0.82 -0.63 1.83
CA ARG A 97 -0.59 -1.84 2.62
C ARG A 97 0.22 -2.89 1.86
N ARG A 98 -0.12 -3.13 0.60
CA ARG A 98 0.56 -4.13 -0.24
C ARG A 98 2.01 -3.70 -0.53
N GLU A 99 2.22 -2.43 -0.84
CA GLU A 99 3.56 -1.88 -1.06
C GLU A 99 4.43 -1.94 0.21
N ALA A 100 3.88 -1.60 1.37
CA ALA A 100 4.57 -1.71 2.66
C ALA A 100 4.98 -3.17 2.97
N MET A 101 4.05 -4.11 2.75
CA MET A 101 4.31 -5.55 2.89
C MET A 101 5.42 -6.02 1.95
N LEU A 102 5.37 -5.62 0.68
CA LEU A 102 6.38 -5.98 -0.31
C LEU A 102 7.77 -5.48 0.08
N ARG A 103 7.88 -4.21 0.51
CA ARG A 103 9.15 -3.62 0.97
C ARG A 103 9.71 -4.33 2.20
N MET A 104 8.86 -4.71 3.15
CA MET A 104 9.27 -5.51 4.31
C MET A 104 9.79 -6.89 3.89
N LYS A 105 9.11 -7.54 2.93
CA LYS A 105 9.53 -8.85 2.41
C LYS A 105 10.84 -8.77 1.63
N GLU A 106 11.07 -7.70 0.87
CA GLU A 106 12.32 -7.45 0.16
C GLU A 106 13.50 -7.21 1.12
N ALA A 107 13.26 -6.55 2.25
CA ALA A 107 14.26 -6.37 3.29
C ALA A 107 14.66 -7.70 3.97
N ALA A 108 13.77 -8.71 3.97
CA ALA A 108 13.98 -10.01 4.60
C ALA A 108 14.77 -11.00 3.69
N THR A 109 15.88 -10.54 3.11
CA THR A 109 16.69 -11.35 2.19
C THR A 109 17.26 -12.59 2.90
N GLY A 110 17.08 -13.77 2.31
CA GLY A 110 17.59 -15.03 2.86
C GLY A 110 16.79 -15.62 4.03
N ALA A 111 15.67 -14.99 4.41
CA ALA A 111 14.75 -15.53 5.39
C ALA A 111 13.92 -16.68 4.80
N THR A 112 13.46 -17.57 5.67
CA THR A 112 12.52 -18.65 5.33
C THR A 112 11.08 -18.22 5.57
N VAL A 113 10.85 -17.38 6.57
CA VAL A 113 9.51 -16.90 6.96
C VAL A 113 9.64 -15.57 7.70
N ILE A 114 8.62 -14.73 7.61
CA ILE A 114 8.46 -13.54 8.47
C ILE A 114 7.30 -13.82 9.42
N ILE A 115 7.55 -13.79 10.72
CA ILE A 115 6.55 -14.05 11.76
C ILE A 115 6.14 -12.76 12.48
N ASN A 116 5.03 -12.83 13.22
CA ASN A 116 4.45 -11.74 13.99
C ASN A 116 4.28 -10.46 13.16
N VAL A 117 3.88 -10.62 11.90
CA VAL A 117 3.69 -9.51 10.97
C VAL A 117 2.54 -8.63 11.43
N ARG A 118 2.79 -7.33 11.46
CA ARG A 118 1.82 -6.28 11.81
C ARG A 118 1.85 -5.20 10.74
N ILE A 119 0.70 -4.57 10.53
CA ILE A 119 0.56 -3.42 9.64
C ILE A 119 -0.16 -2.31 10.38
N GLU A 120 0.44 -1.13 10.38
CA GLU A 120 -0.12 0.09 10.93
C GLU A 120 -0.36 1.09 9.80
N THR A 121 -1.32 1.99 9.98
CA THR A 121 -1.62 3.04 9.01
C THR A 121 -1.69 4.40 9.68
N SER A 122 -1.08 5.41 9.06
CA SER A 122 -1.10 6.79 9.53
C SER A 122 -1.63 7.70 8.41
N THR A 123 -2.21 8.85 8.79
CA THR A 123 -2.62 9.87 7.82
C THR A 123 -1.63 11.02 7.88
N ILE A 124 -0.99 11.33 6.75
CA ILE A 124 0.01 12.40 6.64
C ILE A 124 -0.63 13.58 5.88
N GLY A 125 -0.41 14.79 6.39
CA GLY A 125 -0.90 16.02 5.75
C GLY A 125 -2.34 16.40 6.11
N ARG A 126 -2.79 16.15 7.36
CA ARG A 126 -4.02 16.74 7.92
C ARG A 126 -3.86 18.26 8.07
N ASN A 127 -4.01 19.00 6.98
CA ASN A 127 -4.21 20.45 7.06
C ASN A 127 -5.69 20.72 7.35
N ALA A 128 -5.94 21.48 8.42
CA ALA A 128 -7.27 21.82 8.94
C ALA A 128 -8.26 22.16 7.81
N GLY A 129 -9.18 21.23 7.53
CA GLY A 129 -10.29 21.42 6.59
C GLY A 129 -10.12 20.88 5.16
N LYS A 130 -8.95 20.35 4.73
CA LYS A 130 -8.72 19.91 3.32
C LYS A 130 -8.74 18.40 3.06
N GLY A 131 -9.16 17.60 4.04
CA GLY A 131 -9.28 16.14 3.92
C GLY A 131 -7.95 15.39 4.05
N VAL A 132 -7.96 14.10 3.68
CA VAL A 132 -6.78 13.22 3.70
C VAL A 132 -5.84 13.59 2.54
N GLY A 133 -4.61 13.99 2.85
CA GLY A 133 -3.59 14.34 1.85
C GLY A 133 -2.80 13.11 1.36
N CYS A 134 -2.33 12.31 2.30
CA CYS A 134 -1.61 11.07 2.05
C CYS A 134 -1.98 10.02 3.12
N VAL A 135 -1.82 8.75 2.77
CA VAL A 135 -1.89 7.63 3.71
C VAL A 135 -0.55 6.91 3.72
N GLU A 136 -0.03 6.68 4.91
CA GLU A 136 1.10 5.78 5.14
C GLU A 136 0.57 4.41 5.59
N ALA A 137 1.18 3.36 5.07
CA ALA A 137 1.15 2.04 5.69
C ALA A 137 2.58 1.65 6.11
N PHE A 138 2.71 1.08 7.30
CA PHE A 138 3.95 0.58 7.86
C PHE A 138 3.77 -0.89 8.24
N ALA A 139 4.52 -1.78 7.61
CA ALA A 139 4.53 -3.21 7.89
C ALA A 139 5.83 -3.57 8.63
N TYR A 140 5.74 -4.42 9.65
CA TYR A 140 6.90 -4.92 10.39
C TYR A 140 6.67 -6.33 10.92
N GLY A 141 7.76 -7.07 11.12
CA GLY A 141 7.74 -8.43 11.65
C GLY A 141 9.17 -8.95 11.89
N THR A 142 9.30 -10.21 12.29
CA THR A 142 10.62 -10.84 12.49
C THR A 142 10.89 -11.81 11.34
N ALA A 143 11.89 -11.51 10.52
CA ALA A 143 12.40 -12.42 9.52
C ALA A 143 13.22 -13.52 10.21
N VAL A 144 12.89 -14.78 9.94
CA VAL A 144 13.53 -15.96 10.55
C VAL A 144 14.09 -16.83 9.44
N LYS A 145 15.36 -17.20 9.58
CA LYS A 145 16.03 -18.20 8.74
C LYS A 145 16.09 -19.52 9.49
N LEU A 146 15.52 -20.56 8.89
CA LEU A 146 15.55 -21.93 9.42
C LEU A 146 16.65 -22.74 8.71
N GLU A 147 17.21 -23.73 9.42
CA GLU A 147 18.20 -24.69 8.88
C GLU A 147 17.70 -25.46 7.66
#